data_AF-A0A0L8IC93-F1
#
_entry.id   AF-A0A0L8IC93-F1
#
_cell.length_a   1.000
_cell.length_b   1.000
_cell.length_c   1.000
_cell.angle_alpha   90.00
_cell.angle_beta   90.00
_cell.angle_gamma   90.00
#
_symmetry.space_group_name_H-M   'P 1'
#
loop_
_entity.id
_entity.type
_entity.pdbx_description
1 polymer ?
#
loop_
_entity_poly.entity_id
_entity_poly.type
_entity_poly.pdbx_seq_one_letter_code
_entity_poly.pdbx_strand_id
1 'polypeptide(L)'
;RPRAAPLKRYKDQLKSTLKSTNIDPAHWEVISANRPLWRHTIKTGSADFEKARVARAELKRRERKQRLLLPKQTPSIPCPQCPRMFHATLGLRSHLHFKHPGK
;
A
#
# COMPACT_ATOMS: atom_id res chain seq x y z
N ARG A 1 24.85 7.47 -4.86
CA ARG A 1 23.88 8.13 -5.78
C ARG A 1 22.53 7.42 -5.62
N PRO A 2 21.44 8.05 -5.18
CA PRO A 2 20.15 7.38 -5.16
C PRO A 2 19.76 7.13 -6.62
N ARG A 3 19.70 5.86 -7.03
CA ARG A 3 19.10 5.50 -8.31
C ARG A 3 17.59 5.67 -8.13
N ALA A 4 17.08 6.86 -8.44
CA ALA A 4 15.64 7.07 -8.50
C ALA A 4 15.10 6.16 -9.60
N ALA A 5 14.22 5.22 -9.22
CA ALA A 5 13.53 4.39 -10.20
C ALA A 5 12.74 5.30 -11.17
N PRO A 6 12.66 4.98 -12.47
CA PRO A 6 11.84 5.73 -13.41
C PRO A 6 10.40 5.84 -12.92
N LEU A 7 9.82 7.04 -13.02
CA LEU A 7 8.41 7.26 -12.65
C LEU A 7 7.49 6.46 -13.58
N LYS A 8 6.37 5.98 -13.02
CA LYS A 8 5.34 5.27 -13.77
C LYS A 8 4.78 6.19 -14.85
N ARG A 9 4.79 5.72 -16.11
CA ARG A 9 4.24 6.50 -17.24
C ARG A 9 2.72 6.60 -17.11
N TYR A 10 2.16 7.69 -17.61
CA TYR A 10 0.71 7.92 -17.62
C TYR A 10 -0.07 6.76 -18.28
N LYS A 11 0.41 6.23 -19.42
CA LYS A 11 -0.18 5.07 -20.11
C LYS A 11 -0.26 3.82 -19.22
N ASP A 12 0.72 3.61 -18.35
CA ASP A 12 0.72 2.46 -17.44
C ASP A 12 -0.30 2.64 -16.32
N GLN A 13 -0.56 3.88 -15.90
CA GLN A 13 -1.64 4.17 -14.96
C GLN A 13 -3.01 3.90 -15.60
N LEU A 14 -3.24 4.36 -16.83
CA LEU A 14 -4.50 4.10 -17.55
C LEU A 14 -4.79 2.61 -17.71
N LYS A 15 -3.83 1.81 -18.20
CA LYS A 15 -3.99 0.35 -18.33
C LYS A 15 -4.31 -0.31 -16.99
N SER A 16 -3.66 0.14 -15.92
CA SER A 16 -3.91 -0.37 -14.58
C SER A 16 -5.33 -0.05 -14.10
N THR A 17 -5.80 1.17 -14.34
CA THR A 17 -7.15 1.59 -13.97
C THR A 17 -8.20 0.80 -14.75
N LEU A 18 -8.06 0.67 -16.07
CA LEU A 18 -8.98 -0.10 -16.90
C LEU A 18 -9.12 -1.56 -16.43
N LYS A 19 -8.00 -2.22 -16.16
CA LYS A 19 -7.99 -3.58 -15.60
C LYS A 19 -8.69 -3.64 -14.24
N SER A 20 -8.47 -2.65 -13.38
CA SER A 20 -9.10 -2.60 -12.05
C SER A 20 -10.61 -2.36 -12.09
N THR A 21 -11.12 -1.79 -13.18
CA THR A 21 -12.55 -1.58 -13.43
C THR A 21 -13.16 -2.66 -14.34
N ASN A 22 -12.46 -3.79 -14.54
CA ASN A 22 -12.89 -4.90 -15.40
C ASN A 22 -13.17 -4.50 -16.86
N ILE A 23 -12.40 -3.52 -17.38
CA ILE A 23 -12.45 -3.10 -18.79
C ILE A 23 -11.19 -3.62 -19.46
N ASP A 24 -11.35 -4.40 -20.53
CA ASP A 24 -10.22 -4.90 -21.29
C ASP A 24 -9.52 -3.76 -22.06
N PRO A 25 -8.23 -3.49 -21.80
CA PRO A 25 -7.45 -2.51 -22.54
C PRO A 25 -7.30 -2.78 -24.04
N ALA A 26 -7.60 -4.00 -24.52
CA ALA A 26 -7.60 -4.30 -25.96
C ALA A 26 -8.92 -3.94 -26.65
N HIS A 27 -10.05 -3.95 -25.93
CA HIS A 27 -11.39 -3.81 -26.50
C HIS A 27 -12.11 -2.50 -26.12
N TRP A 28 -11.49 -1.65 -25.29
CA TRP A 28 -12.12 -0.42 -24.80
C TRP A 28 -12.54 0.55 -25.92
N GLU A 29 -11.80 0.60 -27.04
CA GLU A 29 -12.13 1.47 -28.18
C GLU A 29 -13.45 1.03 -28.83
N VAL A 30 -13.62 -0.26 -29.05
CA VAL A 30 -14.85 -0.87 -29.60
C VAL A 30 -16.05 -0.59 -28.69
N ILE A 31 -15.87 -0.75 -27.38
CA ILE A 31 -16.92 -0.47 -26.39
C ILE A 31 -17.24 1.03 -26.37
N SER A 32 -16.24 1.90 -26.52
CA SER A 32 -16.41 3.36 -26.49
C SER A 32 -17.17 3.91 -27.70
N ALA A 33 -17.09 3.23 -28.85
CA ALA A 33 -17.83 3.59 -30.06
C ALA A 33 -19.36 3.51 -29.85
N ASN A 34 -19.83 2.60 -28.99
CA ASN A 34 -21.22 2.55 -28.57
C ASN A 34 -21.41 3.36 -27.29
N ARG A 35 -21.92 4.59 -27.41
CA ARG A 35 -22.02 5.54 -26.31
C ARG A 35 -22.89 5.04 -25.13
N PRO A 36 -24.09 4.45 -25.33
CA PRO A 36 -24.85 3.81 -24.26
C PRO A 36 -24.08 2.69 -23.54
N LEU A 37 -23.48 1.77 -24.31
CA LEU A 37 -22.72 0.65 -23.76
C LEU A 37 -21.52 1.13 -22.94
N TRP A 38 -20.79 2.13 -23.44
CA TRP A 38 -19.68 2.75 -22.72
C TRP A 38 -20.09 3.31 -21.36
N ARG A 39 -21.18 4.07 -21.30
CA ARG A 39 -21.67 4.66 -20.03
C ARG A 39 -22.05 3.57 -19.03
N HIS A 40 -22.72 2.51 -19.51
CA HIS A 40 -23.08 1.37 -18.68
C HIS A 40 -21.84 0.66 -18.13
N THR A 41 -20.90 0.28 -19.00
CA THR A 41 -19.68 -0.44 -18.64
C THR A 41 -18.83 0.35 -17.64
N ILE A 42 -18.65 1.65 -17.84
CA ILE A 42 -17.90 2.50 -16.90
C ILE A 42 -18.58 2.58 -15.54
N LYS A 43 -19.91 2.73 -15.52
CA LYS A 43 -20.67 2.83 -14.26
C LYS A 43 -20.54 1.54 -13.45
N THR A 44 -20.73 0.40 -14.10
CA THR A 44 -20.60 -0.92 -13.46
C THR A 44 -19.17 -1.18 -13.00
N GLY A 45 -18.19 -0.98 -13.87
CA GLY A 45 -16.78 -1.18 -13.55
C GLY A 45 -16.27 -0.29 -12.41
N SER A 46 -16.75 0.96 -12.35
CA SER A 46 -16.42 1.88 -11.25
C SER A 46 -17.06 1.48 -9.93
N ALA A 47 -18.33 1.04 -9.96
CA ALA A 47 -19.01 0.56 -8.77
C ALA A 47 -18.33 -0.68 -8.19
N ASP A 48 -17.93 -1.64 -9.03
CA ASP A 48 -17.26 -2.86 -8.60
C ASP A 48 -15.83 -2.59 -8.11
N PHE A 49 -15.11 -1.69 -8.77
CA PHE A 49 -13.82 -1.21 -8.28
C PHE A 49 -13.95 -0.61 -6.87
N GLU A 50 -14.95 0.23 -6.63
CA GLU A 50 -15.16 0.87 -5.34
C GLU A 50 -15.53 -0.13 -4.25
N LYS A 51 -16.43 -1.09 -4.54
CA LYS A 51 -16.75 -2.21 -3.63
C LYS A 51 -15.48 -2.96 -3.23
N ALA A 52 -14.66 -3.34 -4.21
CA ALA A 52 -13.40 -4.04 -3.95
C ALA A 52 -12.40 -3.18 -3.16
N ARG A 53 -12.34 -1.86 -3.42
CA ARG A 53 -11.49 -0.91 -2.69
C ARG A 53 -11.89 -0.84 -1.22
N VAL A 54 -13.19 -0.71 -0.94
CA VAL A 54 -13.74 -0.67 0.43
C VAL A 54 -13.48 -1.99 1.15
N ALA A 55 -13.79 -3.13 0.53
CA ALA A 55 -13.58 -4.45 1.12
C ALA A 55 -12.10 -4.66 1.52
N ARG A 56 -11.15 -4.27 0.66
CA ARG A 56 -9.70 -4.30 0.99
C ARG A 56 -9.34 -3.38 2.15
N ALA A 57 -9.92 -2.18 2.20
CA ALA A 57 -9.66 -1.23 3.28
C ALA A 57 -10.20 -1.75 4.63
N GLU A 58 -11.37 -2.37 4.62
CA GLU A 58 -11.97 -3.01 5.80
C GLU A 58 -11.16 -4.22 6.27
N LEU A 59 -10.67 -5.06 5.35
CA LEU A 59 -9.80 -6.18 5.70
C LEU A 59 -8.54 -5.67 6.42
N LYS A 60 -7.85 -4.69 5.84
CA LYS A 60 -6.67 -4.05 6.47
C LYS A 60 -7.00 -3.41 7.81
N ARG A 61 -8.21 -2.86 7.98
CA ARG A 61 -8.67 -2.32 9.27
C ARG A 61 -8.87 -3.43 10.30
N ARG A 62 -9.49 -4.55 9.91
CA ARG A 62 -9.69 -5.73 10.76
C ARG A 62 -8.37 -6.34 11.20
N GLU A 63 -7.43 -6.56 10.27
CA GLU A 63 -6.09 -7.06 10.57
C GLU A 63 -5.34 -6.17 11.55
N ARG A 64 -5.42 -4.84 11.39
CA ARG A 64 -4.83 -3.89 12.36
C ARG A 64 -5.46 -4.02 13.74
N LYS A 65 -6.79 -4.11 13.84
CA LYS A 65 -7.48 -4.33 15.13
C LYS A 65 -7.06 -5.65 15.77
N GLN A 66 -6.99 -6.73 14.99
CA GLN A 66 -6.56 -8.04 15.49
C GLN A 66 -5.12 -7.99 16.02
N ARG A 67 -4.20 -7.35 15.29
CA ARG A 67 -2.81 -7.16 15.74
C ARG A 67 -2.69 -6.40 17.07
N LEU A 68 -3.62 -5.49 17.38
CA LEU A 68 -3.64 -4.79 18.66
C LEU A 68 -4.12 -5.66 19.83
N LEU A 69 -4.90 -6.71 19.54
CA LEU A 69 -5.33 -7.69 20.54
C LEU A 69 -4.25 -8.73 20.83
N LEU A 70 -3.30 -8.94 19.92
CA LEU A 70 -2.20 -9.86 20.14
C LEU A 70 -1.24 -9.31 21.21
N PRO A 71 -0.68 -10.18 22.07
CA PRO A 71 0.37 -9.79 23.01
C PRO A 71 1.53 -9.13 22.27
N LYS A 72 1.98 -7.97 22.78
CA LYS A 72 3.19 -7.33 22.25
C LYS A 72 4.39 -8.21 22.58
N GLN A 73 5.22 -8.47 21.57
CA GLN A 73 6.49 -9.15 21.78
C GLN A 73 7.35 -8.34 22.74
N THR A 74 8.03 -9.02 23.66
CA THR A 74 9.01 -8.38 24.54
C THR A 74 10.14 -7.78 23.72
N PRO A 75 10.70 -6.62 24.11
CA PRO A 75 11.84 -6.07 23.41
C PRO A 75 13.00 -7.03 23.55
N SER A 76 13.64 -7.40 22.44
CA SER A 76 14.70 -8.42 22.41
C SER A 76 16.06 -7.86 21.99
N ILE A 77 16.11 -6.60 21.57
CA ILE A 77 17.33 -5.99 21.03
C ILE A 77 17.96 -5.12 22.13
N PRO A 78 19.09 -5.54 22.73
CA PRO A 78 19.76 -4.76 23.76
C PRO A 78 20.53 -3.57 23.16
N CYS A 79 20.62 -2.47 23.90
CA CYS A 79 21.62 -1.44 23.62
C CYS A 79 23.00 -1.89 24.13
N PRO A 80 24.06 -1.74 23.33
CA PRO A 80 25.41 -2.11 23.76
C PRO A 80 26.00 -1.19 24.85
N GLN A 81 25.36 -0.05 25.14
CA GLN A 81 25.93 1.00 26.00
C GLN A 81 25.09 1.33 27.23
N CYS A 82 23.85 0.85 27.31
CA CYS A 82 22.97 1.06 28.45
C CYS A 82 21.98 -0.11 28.57
N PRO A 83 21.32 -0.30 29.73
CA PRO A 83 20.42 -1.45 29.96
C PRO A 83 19.08 -1.36 29.22
N ARG A 84 18.91 -0.43 28.25
CA ARG A 84 17.66 -0.30 27.49
C ARG A 84 17.55 -1.40 26.44
N MET A 85 16.33 -1.91 26.30
CA MET A 85 15.92 -2.90 25.30
C MET A 85 14.98 -2.26 24.27
N PHE A 86 15.06 -2.69 23.02
CA PHE A 86 14.30 -2.16 21.89
C PHE A 86 13.53 -3.24 21.14
N HIS A 87 12.38 -2.87 20.56
CA HIS A 87 11.57 -3.77 19.72
C HIS A 87 11.99 -3.76 18.24
N ALA A 88 12.80 -2.78 17.81
CA ALA A 88 13.22 -2.63 16.42
C ALA A 88 14.62 -2.02 16.32
N THR A 89 15.37 -2.44 15.31
CA THR A 89 16.73 -1.95 15.00
C THR A 89 16.74 -0.44 14.72
N LEU A 90 15.70 0.08 14.09
CA LEU A 90 15.56 1.52 13.84
C LEU A 90 15.50 2.34 15.14
N GLY A 91 14.78 1.83 16.14
CA GLY A 91 14.68 2.46 17.46
C GLY A 91 16.03 2.47 18.19
N LEU A 92 16.75 1.35 18.15
CA LEU A 92 18.12 1.27 18.69
C LEU A 92 19.05 2.25 17.97
N ARG A 93 19.01 2.32 16.64
CA ARG A 93 19.90 3.20 15.86
C ARG A 93 19.67 4.67 16.16
N SER A 94 18.41 5.08 16.26
CA SER A 94 18.04 6.44 16.69
C SER A 94 18.53 6.70 18.11
N HIS A 95 18.31 5.75 19.03
CA HIS A 95 18.79 5.87 20.40
C HIS A 95 20.31 6.04 20.48
N LEU A 96 21.08 5.21 19.77
CA LEU A 96 22.54 5.34 19.71
C LEU A 96 22.95 6.71 19.19
N HIS A 97 22.30 7.21 18.14
CA HIS A 97 22.62 8.50 17.56
C HIS A 97 22.44 9.68 18.54
N PHE A 98 21.35 9.69 19.33
CA PHE A 98 21.01 10.82 20.21
C PHE A 98 21.52 10.68 21.65
N LYS A 99 21.65 9.45 22.16
CA LYS A 99 22.04 9.19 23.56
C LYS A 99 23.48 8.71 23.68
N HIS A 100 24.07 8.24 22.60
CA HIS A 100 25.43 7.74 22.54
C HIS A 100 26.20 8.32 21.32
N PRO A 101 26.24 9.65 21.14
CA PRO A 101 26.94 10.25 20.02
C PRO A 101 28.45 9.96 20.13
N GLY A 102 29.05 9.41 19.07
CA GLY A 102 30.51 9.25 18.98
C GLY A 102 31.07 7.88 19.38
N LYS A 103 30.25 6.83 19.45
CA LYS A 103 30.70 5.43 19.45
C LYS A 103 30.12 4.68 18.25
#